data_AF-A0A8J6UCX4-F1
#
_entry.id   AF-A0A8J6UCX4-F1
#
_cell.length_a   1.000
_cell.length_b   1.000
_cell.length_c   1.000
_cell.angle_alpha   90.00
_cell.angle_beta   90.00
_cell.angle_gamma   90.00
#
_symmetry.space_group_name_H-M   'P 1'
#
loop_
_entity.id
_entity.type
_entity.pdbx_description
1 polymer ?
#
loop_
_entity_poly.entity_id
_entity_poly.type
_entity_poly.pdbx_seq_one_letter_code
_entity_poly.pdbx_strand_id
1 'polypeptide(L)'
;MKKVLAYVLPLVMLSALLFFTLTSYSKTTTVPVTKLENTEQLSGRELAKRYCTMCHLFPEPNLLDKTTWTDKVLPNMGLRLGVKDSKTDPYKDLDPKEIQIIKSLNIFPNNQIILDDDWEKIVKYYKSEAPSKLPVAKNNTPVNNNLMPFEAQYITVGDNKMPMVTMLEYNKKTSELYIGDFNNLYAVKNTGELTGHWKLNSPATHAEFRDNKSPLILGIGHFAPSDQEKGMLASLYPSQNSNDNIFIQNLKRPVHFVTGDLNNDNKKDVVVCNFGNYTGKLSWFEDFDLNKEHVLSYLPGARVAYIKDMNNDGKPDVIALMAQAFERVSVFYNQGNGIFEEDKVVEFPPVYGVSYLDLVDINKDGFSDLIVSNGDNWDLSPIEKPYHGFRIYLNDGKNHFKESYFYPFSGCSKVMTGDFDGDNDLDIVAISFYSQLDRPNESFVYLQNDGNMNFTASHLPQAKDGKWLTMEIADFNNDKKDDVLLGSFIYNISEMGKAATSAGHANFSQVLLLTQKK
;
A
#
# COMPACT_ATOMS: atom_id res chain seq x y z
N MET A 1 -45.64 17.24 69.02
CA MET A 1 -45.82 18.51 69.75
C MET A 1 -45.02 19.60 69.02
N LYS A 2 -45.70 20.71 68.71
CA LYS A 2 -45.24 22.11 68.50
C LYS A 2 -43.82 22.33 67.89
N LYS A 3 -43.69 22.83 66.65
CA LYS A 3 -43.68 24.25 66.23
C LYS A 3 -42.67 25.12 67.01
N VAL A 4 -41.66 25.68 66.31
CA VAL A 4 -41.49 27.12 65.96
C VAL A 4 -40.00 27.47 65.67
N LEU A 5 -39.83 28.20 64.57
CA LEU A 5 -38.66 28.94 64.04
C LEU A 5 -37.94 29.87 65.04
N ALA A 6 -36.64 30.13 64.81
CA ALA A 6 -36.11 31.47 64.47
C ALA A 6 -34.57 31.51 64.26
N TYR A 7 -34.19 31.98 63.06
CA TYR A 7 -33.02 32.79 62.66
C TYR A 7 -31.61 32.54 63.23
N VAL A 8 -30.67 32.10 62.36
CA VAL A 8 -29.30 32.66 62.23
C VAL A 8 -28.84 32.49 60.76
N LEU A 9 -28.28 33.55 60.14
CA LEU A 9 -27.59 33.53 58.84
C LEU A 9 -26.44 32.51 58.82
N PRO A 10 -26.09 31.93 57.65
CA PRO A 10 -24.69 32.08 57.23
C PRO A 10 -24.44 32.21 55.71
N LEU A 11 -23.34 32.90 55.41
CA LEU A 11 -22.42 32.81 54.27
C LEU A 11 -22.97 32.46 52.87
N VAL A 12 -22.87 33.46 52.00
CA VAL A 12 -22.84 33.30 50.54
C VAL A 12 -21.51 32.66 50.14
N MET A 13 -21.54 31.44 49.61
CA MET A 13 -20.55 30.94 48.65
C MET A 13 -21.28 30.63 47.35
N LEU A 14 -21.03 31.47 46.34
CA LEU A 14 -21.52 31.32 44.98
C LEU A 14 -20.53 30.40 44.23
N SER A 15 -20.85 29.12 44.09
CA SER A 15 -20.14 28.23 43.16
C SER A 15 -20.65 28.49 41.75
N ALA A 16 -19.81 29.13 40.93
CA ALA A 16 -20.12 29.44 39.54
C ALA A 16 -20.21 28.15 38.69
N LEU A 17 -21.35 27.96 38.04
CA LEU A 17 -21.51 27.07 36.89
C LEU A 17 -20.64 27.59 35.73
N LEU A 18 -19.77 26.74 35.20
CA LEU A 18 -19.13 26.95 33.91
C LEU A 18 -19.74 25.99 32.89
N PHE A 19 -20.59 26.53 32.03
CA PHE A 19 -20.98 25.96 30.75
C PHE A 19 -19.71 25.77 29.90
N PHE A 20 -19.32 24.52 29.61
CA PHE A 20 -18.35 24.25 28.55
C PHE A 20 -19.10 24.08 27.23
N THR A 21 -19.09 25.14 26.42
CA THR A 21 -19.39 25.04 25.00
C THR A 21 -18.25 24.29 24.29
N LEU A 22 -18.58 23.16 23.66
CA LEU A 22 -17.71 22.42 22.75
C LEU A 22 -17.43 23.27 21.51
N THR A 23 -16.35 24.04 21.54
CA THR A 23 -15.74 24.61 20.33
C THR A 23 -14.70 23.63 19.80
N SER A 24 -14.87 23.24 18.54
CA SER A 24 -13.95 22.46 17.73
C SER A 24 -12.50 22.93 17.91
N TYR A 25 -11.66 22.05 18.43
CA TYR A 25 -10.23 22.31 18.60
C TYR A 25 -9.49 21.96 17.29
N SER A 26 -9.76 22.74 16.23
CA SER A 26 -8.77 22.90 15.17
C SER A 26 -7.80 23.99 15.64
N LYS A 27 -6.83 23.60 16.46
CA LYS A 27 -5.62 24.40 16.61
C LYS A 27 -4.65 23.93 15.54
N THR A 28 -4.70 24.62 14.40
CA THR A 28 -3.49 24.88 13.63
C THR A 28 -2.49 25.53 14.57
N THR A 29 -1.65 24.71 15.20
CA THR A 29 -0.41 25.22 15.78
C THR A 29 0.42 25.69 14.61
N THR A 30 0.31 26.98 14.28
CA THR A 30 1.44 27.69 13.71
C THR A 30 2.59 27.44 14.69
N VAL A 31 3.49 26.53 14.31
CA VAL A 31 4.76 26.38 15.01
C VAL A 31 5.36 27.78 15.01
N PRO A 32 5.53 28.42 16.18
CA PRO A 32 6.28 29.66 16.24
C PRO A 32 7.63 29.33 15.61
N VAL A 33 8.19 30.23 14.80
CA VAL A 33 9.60 30.17 14.41
C VAL A 33 10.38 30.12 15.71
N THR A 34 10.63 28.91 16.20
CA THR A 34 11.41 28.62 17.39
C THR A 34 12.74 29.29 17.12
N LYS A 35 13.19 30.12 18.08
CA LYS A 35 14.55 30.67 18.16
C LYS A 35 15.48 29.84 17.30
N LEU A 36 15.96 30.42 16.20
CA LEU A 36 17.01 29.84 15.38
C LEU A 36 18.13 29.45 16.34
N GLU A 37 18.22 28.16 16.68
CA GLU A 37 19.44 27.61 17.20
C GLU A 37 20.53 27.95 16.19
N ASN A 38 21.73 28.25 16.67
CA ASN A 38 22.82 28.64 15.78
C ASN A 38 23.12 27.50 14.79
N THR A 39 22.58 27.58 13.57
CA THR A 39 22.78 26.61 12.49
C THR A 39 24.02 26.92 11.65
N GLU A 40 24.69 28.05 11.89
CA GLU A 40 25.86 28.48 11.11
C GLU A 40 26.96 27.42 11.10
N GLN A 41 27.15 26.73 12.23
CA GLN A 41 28.17 25.69 12.41
C GLN A 41 27.75 24.30 11.94
N LEU A 42 26.45 24.07 11.67
CA LEU A 42 25.97 22.77 11.25
C LEU A 42 26.39 22.48 9.80
N SER A 43 26.80 21.23 9.57
CA SER A 43 27.07 20.68 8.25
C SER A 43 25.77 20.44 7.47
N GLY A 44 25.88 20.31 6.14
CA GLY A 44 24.73 19.98 5.28
C GLY A 44 24.05 18.66 5.68
N ARG A 45 24.80 17.68 6.20
CA ARG A 45 24.24 16.42 6.70
C ARG A 45 23.41 16.60 7.97
N GLU A 46 23.90 17.38 8.93
CA GLU A 46 23.18 17.65 10.18
C GLU A 46 21.89 18.44 9.91
N LEU A 47 21.96 19.42 9.01
CA LEU A 47 20.78 20.15 8.54
C LEU A 47 19.82 19.23 7.80
N ALA A 48 20.30 18.36 6.91
CA ALA A 48 19.45 17.39 6.22
C ALA A 48 18.76 16.43 7.22
N LYS A 49 19.46 15.95 8.25
CA LYS A 49 18.85 15.14 9.31
C LYS A 49 17.78 15.90 10.10
N ARG A 50 17.95 17.21 10.31
CA ARG A 50 16.99 18.05 11.02
C ARG A 50 15.72 18.30 10.20
N TYR A 51 15.86 18.66 8.92
CA TYR A 51 14.72 19.08 8.09
C TYR A 51 14.10 17.94 7.28
N CYS A 52 14.90 16.97 6.83
CA CYS A 52 14.47 15.94 5.87
C CYS A 52 14.04 14.63 6.53
N THR A 53 13.90 14.60 7.87
CA THR A 53 13.38 13.44 8.62
C THR A 53 11.97 13.66 9.17
N MET A 54 11.39 14.85 8.95
CA MET A 54 10.06 15.19 9.44
C MET A 54 8.95 14.43 8.72
N CYS A 55 9.18 14.03 7.47
CA CYS A 55 8.17 13.41 6.61
C CYS A 55 8.40 11.90 6.38
N HIS A 56 9.64 11.45 6.52
CA HIS A 56 10.08 10.08 6.22
C HIS A 56 11.43 9.80 6.88
N LEU A 57 11.94 8.56 6.78
CA LEU A 57 13.29 8.23 7.22
C LEU A 57 14.36 9.05 6.47
N PHE A 58 15.52 9.26 7.11
CA PHE A 58 16.62 10.03 6.51
C PHE A 58 17.06 9.41 5.18
N PRO A 59 16.94 10.13 4.04
CA PRO A 59 17.30 9.54 2.77
C PRO A 59 18.80 9.75 2.52
N GLU A 60 19.59 8.68 2.66
CA GLU A 60 21.03 8.74 2.44
C GLU A 60 21.35 9.09 0.96
N PRO A 61 22.40 9.90 0.68
CA PRO A 61 22.71 10.36 -0.68
C PRO A 61 22.99 9.24 -1.69
N ASN A 62 23.46 8.08 -1.23
CA ASN A 62 23.76 6.92 -2.07
C ASN A 62 22.52 6.18 -2.59
N LEU A 63 21.31 6.57 -2.16
CA LEU A 63 20.07 5.95 -2.61
C LEU A 63 19.70 6.33 -4.06
N LEU A 64 20.14 7.48 -4.55
CA LEU A 64 19.87 7.95 -5.91
C LEU A 64 21.15 8.49 -6.56
N ASP A 65 21.18 8.53 -7.89
CA ASP A 65 22.27 9.21 -8.58
C ASP A 65 22.15 10.74 -8.42
N LYS A 66 23.29 11.41 -8.63
CA LYS A 66 23.43 12.86 -8.49
C LYS A 66 22.43 13.65 -9.32
N THR A 67 22.17 13.24 -10.57
CA THR A 67 21.26 13.95 -11.47
C THR A 67 19.83 13.85 -10.97
N THR A 68 19.40 12.65 -10.55
CA THR A 68 18.07 12.43 -9.98
C THR A 68 17.87 13.25 -8.70
N TRP A 69 18.87 13.30 -7.83
CA TRP A 69 18.85 14.19 -6.66
C TRP A 69 18.68 15.66 -7.03
N THR A 70 19.50 16.17 -7.95
CA THR A 70 19.55 17.61 -8.25
C THR A 70 18.37 18.10 -9.07
N ASP A 71 17.89 17.28 -9.99
CA ASP A 71 16.96 17.73 -11.02
C ASP A 71 15.50 17.40 -10.65
N LYS A 72 15.30 16.48 -9.70
CA LYS A 72 13.96 15.98 -9.33
C LYS A 72 13.68 16.07 -7.83
N VAL A 73 14.48 15.40 -7.01
CA VAL A 73 14.13 15.18 -5.59
C VAL A 73 14.38 16.44 -4.75
N LEU A 74 15.56 17.05 -4.82
CA LEU A 74 15.87 18.27 -4.06
C LEU A 74 14.93 19.44 -4.43
N PRO A 75 14.60 19.70 -5.71
CA PRO A 75 13.59 20.69 -6.05
C PRO A 75 12.23 20.44 -5.37
N ASN A 76 11.75 19.19 -5.34
CA ASN A 76 10.49 18.87 -4.66
C ASN A 76 10.57 19.04 -3.14
N MET A 77 11.67 18.62 -2.53
CA MET A 77 11.92 18.82 -1.10
C MET A 77 12.00 20.32 -0.75
N GLY A 78 12.64 21.12 -1.61
CA GLY A 78 12.71 22.58 -1.47
C GLY A 78 11.32 23.20 -1.42
N LEU A 79 10.42 22.80 -2.32
CA LEU A 79 9.02 23.27 -2.31
C LEU A 79 8.29 22.96 -1.00
N ARG A 80 8.54 21.79 -0.40
CA ARG A 80 7.96 21.40 0.90
C ARG A 80 8.52 22.21 2.08
N LEU A 81 9.69 22.82 1.89
CA LEU A 81 10.30 23.75 2.84
C LEU A 81 10.03 25.23 2.48
N GLY A 82 9.19 25.47 1.47
CA GLY A 82 8.85 26.82 0.99
C GLY A 82 9.97 27.51 0.21
N VAL A 83 11.03 26.77 -0.18
CA VAL A 83 12.08 27.26 -1.09
C VAL A 83 11.51 27.28 -2.50
N LYS A 84 11.22 28.47 -3.01
CA LYS A 84 10.56 28.64 -4.31
C LYS A 84 11.60 28.83 -5.42
N ASP A 85 11.65 27.91 -6.37
CA ASP A 85 12.19 28.20 -7.69
C ASP A 85 11.07 28.78 -8.56
N SER A 86 11.33 29.93 -9.19
CA SER A 86 10.44 30.62 -10.15
C SER A 86 9.88 29.73 -11.28
N LYS A 87 10.45 28.54 -11.51
CA LYS A 87 10.10 27.63 -12.60
C LYS A 87 9.21 26.45 -12.21
N THR A 88 8.96 26.22 -10.92
CA THR A 88 8.22 25.03 -10.46
C THR A 88 6.94 25.42 -9.73
N ASP A 89 5.80 25.12 -10.37
CA ASP A 89 4.48 25.24 -9.74
C ASP A 89 4.04 23.85 -9.24
N PRO A 90 3.96 23.61 -7.92
CA PRO A 90 3.52 22.33 -7.37
C PRO A 90 2.04 22.04 -7.61
N TYR A 91 1.26 23.03 -8.06
CA TYR A 91 -0.17 22.89 -8.35
C TYR A 91 -0.46 22.70 -9.83
N LYS A 92 0.59 22.67 -10.66
CA LYS A 92 0.44 22.50 -12.10
C LYS A 92 -0.24 21.17 -12.40
N ASP A 93 -1.21 21.19 -13.31
CA ASP A 93 -1.96 20.03 -13.80
C ASP A 93 -2.82 19.31 -12.74
N LEU A 94 -3.02 19.92 -11.55
CA LEU A 94 -3.89 19.37 -10.50
C LEU A 94 -5.34 19.86 -10.60
N ASP A 95 -6.27 19.01 -10.18
CA ASP A 95 -7.68 19.36 -10.05
C ASP A 95 -7.88 20.48 -9.00
N PRO A 96 -8.77 21.47 -9.21
CA PRO A 96 -8.99 22.56 -8.26
C PRO A 96 -9.33 22.11 -6.83
N LYS A 97 -10.05 20.99 -6.66
CA LYS A 97 -10.35 20.45 -5.33
C LYS A 97 -9.11 19.87 -4.67
N GLU A 98 -8.25 19.22 -5.45
CA GLU A 98 -6.94 18.74 -4.96
C GLU A 98 -6.06 19.90 -4.52
N ILE A 99 -6.00 20.99 -5.31
CA ILE A 99 -5.27 22.20 -4.96
C ILE A 99 -5.77 22.79 -3.62
N GLN A 100 -7.09 22.80 -3.39
CA GLN A 100 -7.67 23.28 -2.14
C GLN A 100 -7.24 22.42 -0.93
N ILE A 101 -7.23 21.09 -1.09
CA ILE A 101 -6.77 20.16 -0.05
C ILE A 101 -5.28 20.38 0.25
N ILE A 102 -4.43 20.41 -0.77
CA ILE A 102 -2.97 20.59 -0.60
C ILE A 102 -2.66 21.93 0.08
N LYS A 103 -3.38 23.01 -0.27
CA LYS A 103 -3.23 24.32 0.36
C LYS A 103 -3.71 24.33 1.81
N SER A 104 -4.81 23.66 2.15
CA SER A 104 -5.32 23.62 3.53
C SER A 104 -4.40 22.84 4.47
N LEU A 105 -3.69 21.86 3.93
CA LEU A 105 -2.67 21.08 4.63
C LEU A 105 -1.31 21.78 4.74
N ASN A 106 -1.12 22.91 4.03
CA ASN A 106 0.15 23.64 3.98
C ASN A 106 1.33 22.74 3.55
N ILE A 107 1.10 21.79 2.63
CA ILE A 107 2.15 20.88 2.10
C ILE A 107 3.28 21.66 1.43
N PHE A 108 2.93 22.76 0.74
CA PHE A 108 3.87 23.69 0.13
C PHE A 108 3.70 25.06 0.80
N PRO A 109 4.50 25.37 1.85
CA PRO A 109 4.35 26.58 2.63
C PRO A 109 4.44 27.86 1.80
N ASN A 110 3.61 28.85 2.13
CA ASN A 110 3.68 30.17 1.49
C ASN A 110 4.96 30.93 1.83
N ASN A 111 5.47 30.74 3.05
CA ASN A 111 6.70 31.32 3.56
C ASN A 111 7.75 30.21 3.71
N GLN A 112 8.99 30.51 3.36
CA GLN A 112 10.11 29.60 3.55
C GLN A 112 10.35 29.33 5.04
N ILE A 113 10.54 28.05 5.39
CA ILE A 113 10.73 27.60 6.78
C ILE A 113 12.17 27.17 7.08
N ILE A 114 13.08 27.38 6.13
CA ILE A 114 14.52 27.11 6.22
C ILE A 114 15.30 28.35 5.78
N LEU A 115 16.50 28.59 6.33
CA LEU A 115 17.37 29.67 5.83
C LEU A 115 17.98 29.29 4.48
N ASP A 116 18.23 30.28 3.61
CA ASP A 116 18.84 30.06 2.29
C ASP A 116 20.20 29.36 2.42
N ASP A 117 21.07 29.85 3.32
CA ASP A 117 22.39 29.26 3.59
C ASP A 117 22.30 27.80 4.07
N ASP A 118 21.28 27.46 4.87
CA ASP A 118 21.06 26.10 5.36
C ASP A 118 20.61 25.17 4.22
N TRP A 119 19.70 25.65 3.37
CA TRP A 119 19.27 24.91 2.19
C TRP A 119 20.43 24.67 1.20
N GLU A 120 21.27 25.68 0.96
CA GLU A 120 22.46 25.55 0.10
C GLU A 120 23.44 24.50 0.64
N LYS A 121 23.66 24.46 1.96
CA LYS A 121 24.49 23.43 2.60
C LYS A 121 23.91 22.02 2.38
N ILE A 122 22.59 21.84 2.51
CA ILE A 122 21.92 20.55 2.25
C ILE A 122 22.11 20.14 0.78
N VAL A 123 21.82 21.05 -0.16
CA VAL A 123 21.97 20.79 -1.60
C VAL A 123 23.41 20.43 -1.94
N LYS A 124 24.39 21.13 -1.36
CA LYS A 124 25.82 20.84 -1.56
C LYS A 124 26.19 19.46 -1.03
N TYR A 125 25.68 19.06 0.13
CA TYR A 125 25.91 17.74 0.71
C TYR A 125 25.41 16.61 -0.20
N TYR A 126 24.15 16.66 -0.65
CA TYR A 126 23.65 15.64 -1.58
C TYR A 126 24.40 15.65 -2.91
N LYS A 127 24.76 16.84 -3.44
CA LYS A 127 25.57 16.95 -4.66
C LYS A 127 26.98 16.39 -4.53
N SER A 128 27.61 16.47 -3.35
CA SER A 128 28.96 15.94 -3.14
C SER A 128 28.95 14.43 -2.92
N GLU A 129 28.02 13.94 -2.10
CA GLU A 129 27.99 12.55 -1.65
C GLU A 129 27.23 11.60 -2.57
N ALA A 130 26.27 12.08 -3.36
CA ALA A 130 25.54 11.22 -4.28
C ALA A 130 26.46 10.68 -5.39
N PRO A 131 26.38 9.38 -5.70
CA PRO A 131 27.15 8.78 -6.78
C PRO A 131 26.71 9.34 -8.15
N SER A 132 27.60 9.31 -9.14
CA SER A 132 27.23 9.68 -10.51
C SER A 132 26.28 8.67 -11.16
N LYS A 133 26.33 7.41 -10.71
CA LYS A 133 25.45 6.33 -11.15
C LYS A 133 25.28 5.33 -10.00
N LEU A 134 24.08 4.79 -9.84
CA LEU A 134 23.85 3.68 -8.91
C LEU A 134 24.56 2.40 -9.38
N PRO A 135 25.00 1.54 -8.44
CA PRO A 135 25.51 0.22 -8.80
C PRO A 135 24.38 -0.61 -9.43
N VAL A 136 24.77 -1.59 -10.25
CA VAL A 136 23.82 -2.59 -10.77
C VAL A 136 23.55 -3.60 -9.66
N ALA A 137 22.28 -3.98 -9.47
CA ALA A 137 21.91 -5.06 -8.58
C ALA A 137 22.67 -6.34 -8.94
N LYS A 138 23.27 -6.99 -7.95
CA LYS A 138 23.86 -8.33 -8.13
C LYS A 138 22.81 -9.34 -7.71
N ASN A 139 22.32 -10.14 -8.67
CA ASN A 139 21.51 -11.30 -8.37
C ASN A 139 22.39 -12.55 -8.44
N ASN A 140 22.58 -13.20 -7.29
CA ASN A 140 23.36 -14.44 -7.19
C ASN A 140 22.47 -15.68 -7.12
N THR A 141 21.15 -15.51 -7.21
CA THR A 141 20.18 -16.61 -7.18
C THR A 141 20.38 -17.45 -8.43
N PRO A 142 20.59 -18.78 -8.31
CA PRO A 142 20.71 -19.64 -9.47
C PRO A 142 19.43 -19.60 -10.30
N VAL A 143 19.57 -19.70 -11.63
CA VAL A 143 18.44 -19.72 -12.56
C VAL A 143 18.38 -21.09 -13.24
N ASN A 144 17.23 -21.75 -13.17
CA ASN A 144 16.96 -22.99 -13.88
C ASN A 144 15.51 -23.05 -14.34
N ASN A 145 15.25 -22.58 -15.57
CA ASN A 145 13.90 -22.52 -16.14
C ASN A 145 13.21 -23.89 -16.32
N ASN A 146 13.92 -25.01 -16.15
CA ASN A 146 13.29 -26.35 -16.17
C ASN A 146 12.45 -26.62 -14.92
N LEU A 147 12.63 -25.83 -13.85
CA LEU A 147 11.88 -25.95 -12.60
C LEU A 147 10.52 -25.23 -12.64
N MET A 148 10.19 -24.50 -13.71
CA MET A 148 8.91 -23.82 -13.84
C MET A 148 7.75 -24.83 -13.73
N PRO A 149 6.94 -24.79 -12.65
CA PRO A 149 5.93 -25.82 -12.40
C PRO A 149 4.64 -25.56 -13.18
N PHE A 150 4.51 -24.40 -13.83
CA PHE A 150 3.26 -23.96 -14.44
C PHE A 150 3.15 -24.19 -15.95
N GLU A 151 1.91 -24.36 -16.41
CA GLU A 151 1.44 -24.18 -17.78
C GLU A 151 0.59 -22.91 -17.88
N ALA A 152 0.81 -22.14 -18.95
CA ALA A 152 0.17 -20.85 -19.13
C ALA A 152 -1.07 -20.92 -20.03
N GLN A 153 -2.16 -20.28 -19.60
CA GLN A 153 -3.41 -20.11 -20.32
C GLN A 153 -3.88 -18.66 -20.23
N TYR A 154 -4.61 -18.20 -21.24
CA TYR A 154 -5.07 -16.81 -21.29
C TYR A 154 -6.57 -16.73 -21.04
N ILE A 155 -6.98 -15.88 -20.11
CA ILE A 155 -8.39 -15.54 -19.87
C ILE A 155 -8.63 -14.14 -20.41
N THR A 156 -9.60 -14.04 -21.30
CA THR A 156 -10.03 -12.77 -21.92
C THR A 156 -11.45 -12.46 -21.49
N VAL A 157 -11.68 -11.24 -21.00
CA VAL A 157 -13.01 -10.75 -20.62
C VAL A 157 -13.28 -9.39 -21.26
N GLY A 158 -14.54 -9.20 -21.68
CA GLY A 158 -14.96 -8.00 -22.38
C GLY A 158 -14.28 -7.81 -23.75
N ASP A 159 -14.52 -6.65 -24.36
CA ASP A 159 -14.01 -6.30 -25.68
C ASP A 159 -12.79 -5.35 -25.64
N ASN A 160 -12.30 -5.00 -24.43
CA ASN A 160 -11.25 -4.01 -24.28
C ASN A 160 -9.88 -4.58 -24.66
N LYS A 161 -9.31 -4.06 -25.75
CA LYS A 161 -7.98 -4.48 -26.25
C LYS A 161 -6.80 -3.98 -25.43
N MET A 162 -7.01 -2.97 -24.56
CA MET A 162 -6.00 -2.46 -23.64
C MET A 162 -6.37 -2.90 -22.22
N PRO A 163 -5.80 -4.00 -21.71
CA PRO A 163 -6.20 -4.54 -20.41
C PRO A 163 -5.93 -3.53 -19.30
N MET A 164 -6.88 -3.38 -18.39
CA MET A 164 -6.82 -2.48 -17.24
C MET A 164 -7.28 -3.20 -15.99
N VAL A 165 -6.77 -4.40 -15.74
CA VAL A 165 -7.16 -5.19 -14.57
C VAL A 165 -6.65 -4.51 -13.32
N THR A 166 -7.59 -4.16 -12.44
CA THR A 166 -7.36 -3.44 -11.17
C THR A 166 -7.60 -4.32 -9.95
N MET A 167 -8.26 -5.48 -10.13
CA MET A 167 -8.53 -6.45 -9.08
C MET A 167 -8.66 -7.85 -9.67
N LEU A 168 -8.08 -8.84 -8.98
CA LEU A 168 -8.35 -10.26 -9.14
C LEU A 168 -8.66 -10.84 -7.77
N GLU A 169 -9.80 -11.49 -7.61
CA GLU A 169 -10.23 -12.08 -6.33
C GLU A 169 -10.98 -13.40 -6.60
N TYR A 170 -10.60 -14.48 -5.93
CA TYR A 170 -11.22 -15.79 -6.14
C TYR A 170 -12.27 -16.11 -5.07
N ASN A 171 -13.50 -16.39 -5.52
CA ASN A 171 -14.54 -16.91 -4.64
C ASN A 171 -14.46 -18.44 -4.57
N LYS A 172 -13.80 -18.96 -3.54
CA LYS A 172 -13.64 -20.40 -3.29
C LYS A 172 -14.98 -21.17 -3.20
N LYS A 173 -16.08 -20.50 -2.86
CA LYS A 173 -17.40 -21.17 -2.69
C LYS A 173 -18.12 -21.38 -4.00
N THR A 174 -18.00 -20.42 -4.92
CA THR A 174 -18.65 -20.49 -6.23
C THR A 174 -17.69 -20.97 -7.33
N SER A 175 -16.40 -21.09 -7.02
CA SER A 175 -15.32 -21.37 -7.96
C SER A 175 -15.29 -20.35 -9.11
N GLU A 176 -15.45 -19.08 -8.75
CA GLU A 176 -15.48 -17.96 -9.68
C GLU A 176 -14.33 -17.00 -9.40
N LEU A 177 -13.63 -16.60 -10.46
CA LEU A 177 -12.67 -15.51 -10.44
C LEU A 177 -13.41 -14.20 -10.74
N TYR A 178 -13.28 -13.24 -9.83
CA TYR A 178 -13.77 -11.88 -10.01
C TYR A 178 -12.64 -11.03 -10.60
N ILE A 179 -12.87 -10.48 -11.79
CA ILE A 179 -11.93 -9.64 -12.53
C ILE A 179 -12.49 -8.23 -12.58
N GLY A 180 -11.87 -7.30 -11.84
CA GLY A 180 -12.18 -5.88 -11.90
C GLY A 180 -11.32 -5.19 -12.95
N ASP A 181 -11.94 -4.52 -13.92
CA ASP A 181 -11.28 -3.53 -14.76
C ASP A 181 -11.64 -2.09 -14.33
N PHE A 182 -11.19 -1.10 -15.08
CA PHE A 182 -11.40 0.31 -14.75
C PHE A 182 -12.88 0.71 -14.55
N ASN A 183 -13.82 0.05 -15.23
CA ASN A 183 -15.25 0.39 -15.20
C ASN A 183 -16.18 -0.81 -15.02
N ASN A 184 -15.66 -2.03 -14.95
CA ASN A 184 -16.43 -3.26 -14.96
C ASN A 184 -15.90 -4.25 -13.93
N LEU A 185 -16.80 -5.11 -13.48
CA LEU A 185 -16.51 -6.32 -12.74
C LEU A 185 -17.06 -7.50 -13.52
N TYR A 186 -16.26 -8.54 -13.70
CA TYR A 186 -16.63 -9.80 -14.34
C TYR A 186 -16.49 -10.94 -13.33
N ALA A 187 -17.39 -11.91 -13.36
CA ALA A 187 -17.25 -13.18 -12.64
C ALA A 187 -17.13 -14.31 -13.66
N VAL A 188 -16.06 -15.11 -13.58
CA VAL A 188 -15.70 -16.11 -14.59
C VAL A 188 -15.36 -17.44 -13.93
N LYS A 189 -15.87 -18.54 -14.48
CA LYS A 189 -15.48 -19.90 -14.10
C LYS A 189 -14.27 -20.40 -14.89
N ASN A 190 -13.62 -21.46 -14.42
CA ASN A 190 -12.51 -22.10 -15.13
C ASN A 190 -12.85 -22.62 -16.53
N THR A 191 -14.13 -22.80 -16.86
CA THR A 191 -14.62 -23.14 -18.19
C THR A 191 -14.56 -21.96 -19.17
N GLY A 192 -14.26 -20.75 -18.69
CA GLY A 192 -14.39 -19.50 -19.43
C GLY A 192 -15.82 -18.94 -19.46
N GLU A 193 -16.78 -19.60 -18.79
CA GLU A 193 -18.16 -19.13 -18.67
C GLU A 193 -18.20 -17.84 -17.84
N LEU A 194 -18.77 -16.77 -18.42
CA LEU A 194 -19.06 -15.52 -17.72
C LEU A 194 -20.37 -15.69 -16.94
N THR A 195 -20.29 -15.73 -15.61
CA THR A 195 -21.45 -15.90 -14.72
C THR A 195 -22.00 -14.57 -14.21
N GLY A 196 -21.25 -13.48 -14.35
CA GLY A 196 -21.72 -12.15 -13.99
C GLY A 196 -20.91 -11.01 -14.62
N HIS A 197 -21.59 -9.89 -14.84
CA HIS A 197 -21.00 -8.66 -15.35
C HIS A 197 -21.71 -7.45 -14.74
N TRP A 198 -20.94 -6.57 -14.11
CA TRP A 198 -21.46 -5.35 -13.49
C TRP A 198 -20.64 -4.15 -13.93
N LYS A 199 -21.33 -3.03 -14.18
CA LYS A 199 -20.68 -1.75 -14.41
C LYS A 199 -20.41 -1.07 -13.08
N LEU A 200 -19.17 -0.65 -12.86
CA LEU A 200 -18.75 0.04 -11.66
C LEU A 200 -18.64 1.54 -11.92
N ASN A 201 -18.91 2.34 -10.89
CA ASN A 201 -18.69 3.79 -10.90
C ASN A 201 -17.27 4.16 -10.41
N SER A 202 -16.49 3.16 -10.01
CA SER A 202 -15.14 3.28 -9.52
C SER A 202 -14.39 1.97 -9.75
N PRO A 203 -13.11 1.99 -10.17
CA PRO A 203 -12.32 0.77 -10.31
C PRO A 203 -12.28 -0.01 -8.99
N ALA A 204 -12.58 -1.31 -9.07
CA ALA A 204 -12.47 -2.19 -7.92
C ALA A 204 -10.99 -2.47 -7.60
N THR A 205 -10.66 -2.56 -6.32
CA THR A 205 -9.28 -2.81 -5.86
C THR A 205 -9.16 -4.04 -4.96
N HIS A 206 -10.23 -4.39 -4.26
CA HIS A 206 -10.27 -5.55 -3.38
C HIS A 206 -11.72 -6.02 -3.20
N ALA A 207 -11.91 -7.31 -2.91
CA ALA A 207 -13.21 -7.87 -2.58
C ALA A 207 -13.11 -8.95 -1.50
N GLU A 208 -14.17 -9.09 -0.71
CA GLU A 208 -14.31 -10.19 0.25
C GLU A 208 -15.66 -10.89 0.06
N PHE A 209 -15.63 -12.22 0.01
CA PHE A 209 -16.81 -13.05 -0.20
C PHE A 209 -17.36 -13.56 1.13
N ARG A 210 -18.65 -13.26 1.40
CA ARG A 210 -19.31 -13.55 2.67
C ARG A 210 -20.39 -14.62 2.53
N ASP A 211 -20.58 -15.38 3.58
CA ASP A 211 -21.54 -16.49 3.65
C ASP A 211 -22.96 -16.03 3.39
N ASN A 212 -23.58 -16.58 2.34
CA ASN A 212 -24.97 -16.30 1.95
C ASN A 212 -25.26 -14.80 1.76
N LYS A 213 -24.23 -13.98 1.49
CA LYS A 213 -24.33 -12.53 1.28
C LYS A 213 -23.63 -12.14 -0.01
N SER A 214 -24.00 -10.99 -0.54
CA SER A 214 -23.30 -10.40 -1.69
C SER A 214 -21.84 -10.09 -1.35
N PRO A 215 -20.92 -10.21 -2.33
CA PRO A 215 -19.54 -9.79 -2.16
C PRO A 215 -19.46 -8.33 -1.72
N LEU A 216 -18.50 -8.03 -0.84
CA LEU A 216 -18.08 -6.66 -0.57
C LEU A 216 -17.04 -6.26 -1.60
N ILE A 217 -17.20 -5.10 -2.23
CA ILE A 217 -16.31 -4.56 -3.25
C ILE A 217 -15.79 -3.19 -2.79
N LEU A 218 -14.48 -3.02 -2.85
CA LEU A 218 -13.82 -1.75 -2.55
C LEU A 218 -13.52 -0.99 -3.85
N GLY A 219 -14.15 0.16 -4.02
CA GLY A 219 -13.88 1.11 -5.11
C GLY A 219 -12.88 2.19 -4.68
N ILE A 220 -11.83 2.39 -5.46
CA ILE A 220 -10.73 3.34 -5.16
C ILE A 220 -11.14 4.82 -5.25
N GLY A 221 -12.26 5.12 -5.90
CA GLY A 221 -12.66 6.46 -6.29
C GLY A 221 -11.79 7.02 -7.42
N HIS A 222 -10.71 7.71 -7.06
CA HIS A 222 -9.77 8.30 -8.01
C HIS A 222 -8.54 7.42 -8.17
N PHE A 223 -8.26 6.96 -9.39
CA PHE A 223 -7.14 6.04 -9.65
C PHE A 223 -5.77 6.74 -9.51
N ALA A 224 -5.62 7.95 -10.04
CA ALA A 224 -4.38 8.72 -9.94
C ALA A 224 -4.15 9.24 -8.50
N PRO A 225 -2.94 9.72 -8.16
CA PRO A 225 -2.69 10.32 -6.86
C PRO A 225 -3.66 11.46 -6.54
N SER A 226 -4.45 11.30 -5.48
CA SER A 226 -5.44 12.26 -4.99
C SER A 226 -5.84 11.97 -3.54
N ASP A 227 -6.21 13.03 -2.82
CA ASP A 227 -6.83 13.01 -1.50
C ASP A 227 -8.36 13.24 -1.53
N GLN A 228 -8.98 13.23 -2.72
CA GLN A 228 -10.43 13.33 -2.83
C GLN A 228 -11.14 12.11 -2.25
N GLU A 229 -12.18 12.37 -1.47
CA GLU A 229 -13.00 11.38 -0.74
C GLU A 229 -14.04 10.71 -1.66
N LYS A 230 -13.57 10.00 -2.69
CA LYS A 230 -14.42 9.35 -3.70
C LYS A 230 -14.47 7.82 -3.59
N GLY A 231 -13.64 7.24 -2.73
CA GLY A 231 -13.62 5.80 -2.50
C GLY A 231 -14.81 5.34 -1.69
N MET A 232 -15.17 4.06 -1.85
CA MET A 232 -16.24 3.43 -1.09
C MET A 232 -16.06 1.92 -0.95
N LEU A 233 -16.54 1.36 0.15
CA LEU A 233 -16.78 -0.07 0.32
C LEU A 233 -18.28 -0.32 0.21
N ALA A 234 -18.70 -1.22 -0.68
CA ALA A 234 -20.10 -1.48 -0.97
C ALA A 234 -20.39 -2.97 -1.21
N SER A 235 -21.60 -3.43 -0.87
CA SER A 235 -22.10 -4.73 -1.36
C SER A 235 -22.39 -4.66 -2.87
N LEU A 236 -22.01 -5.69 -3.64
CA LEU A 236 -22.17 -5.74 -5.11
C LEU A 236 -23.63 -5.62 -5.60
N TYR A 237 -24.61 -6.06 -4.79
CA TYR A 237 -26.03 -5.97 -5.12
C TYR A 237 -26.74 -4.94 -4.25
N PRO A 238 -26.80 -3.67 -4.68
CA PRO A 238 -27.66 -2.68 -4.05
C PRO A 238 -29.11 -2.91 -4.51
N SER A 239 -29.79 -3.88 -3.90
CA SER A 239 -31.25 -3.93 -4.01
C SER A 239 -31.82 -2.71 -3.28
N GLN A 240 -32.75 -1.97 -3.90
CA GLN A 240 -33.48 -0.90 -3.23
C GLN A 240 -34.26 -1.37 -1.99
N ASN A 241 -34.37 -2.68 -1.78
CA ASN A 241 -35.06 -3.33 -0.66
C ASN A 241 -34.14 -4.18 0.23
N SER A 242 -32.81 -4.19 0.06
CA SER A 242 -31.91 -4.90 0.98
C SER A 242 -31.31 -3.95 2.02
N ASN A 243 -31.46 -4.31 3.29
CA ASN A 243 -30.71 -3.70 4.41
C ASN A 243 -29.20 -4.08 4.37
N ASP A 244 -28.76 -4.85 3.38
CA ASP A 244 -27.36 -5.34 3.20
C ASP A 244 -26.44 -4.36 2.46
N ASN A 245 -26.92 -3.13 2.29
CA ASN A 245 -26.19 -2.00 1.72
C ASN A 245 -25.18 -1.47 2.75
N ILE A 246 -24.13 -2.24 3.01
CA ILE A 246 -22.98 -1.76 3.78
C ILE A 246 -22.26 -0.76 2.91
N PHE A 247 -22.27 0.51 3.32
CA PHE A 247 -21.63 1.60 2.60
C PHE A 247 -20.73 2.39 3.54
N ILE A 248 -19.43 2.14 3.46
CA ILE A 248 -18.44 3.06 3.99
C ILE A 248 -18.01 3.92 2.82
N GLN A 249 -18.40 5.20 2.83
CA GLN A 249 -18.16 6.16 1.76
C GLN A 249 -17.17 7.24 2.23
N ASN A 250 -16.87 8.19 1.33
CA ASN A 250 -15.94 9.29 1.58
C ASN A 250 -14.52 8.81 1.94
N LEU A 251 -14.12 7.66 1.40
CA LEU A 251 -12.80 7.09 1.60
C LEU A 251 -11.78 7.77 0.67
N LYS A 252 -10.55 7.92 1.15
CA LYS A 252 -9.46 8.58 0.41
C LYS A 252 -8.57 7.54 -0.27
N ARG A 253 -8.86 7.28 -1.54
CA ARG A 253 -8.15 6.31 -2.38
C ARG A 253 -7.91 4.97 -1.66
N PRO A 254 -8.97 4.28 -1.17
CA PRO A 254 -8.81 3.01 -0.49
C PRO A 254 -8.36 1.92 -1.46
N VAL A 255 -7.50 1.00 -1.00
CA VAL A 255 -6.90 -0.04 -1.85
C VAL A 255 -7.02 -1.46 -1.30
N HIS A 256 -7.33 -1.61 -0.01
CA HIS A 256 -7.50 -2.91 0.65
C HIS A 256 -8.39 -2.78 1.88
N PHE A 257 -9.05 -3.87 2.27
CA PHE A 257 -9.76 -3.96 3.55
C PHE A 257 -9.72 -5.39 4.07
N VAL A 258 -9.92 -5.58 5.37
CA VAL A 258 -10.05 -6.91 6.00
C VAL A 258 -11.10 -6.87 7.09
N THR A 259 -11.83 -7.98 7.28
CA THR A 259 -12.89 -8.06 8.29
C THR A 259 -12.54 -8.95 9.49
N GLY A 260 -12.87 -8.50 10.69
CA GLY A 260 -12.56 -9.18 11.94
C GLY A 260 -13.33 -8.58 13.11
N ASP A 261 -13.52 -9.33 14.19
CA ASP A 261 -14.09 -8.79 15.43
C ASP A 261 -12.93 -8.12 16.21
N LEU A 262 -12.83 -6.79 16.19
CA LEU A 262 -11.68 -6.07 16.75
C LEU A 262 -11.90 -5.62 18.19
N ASN A 263 -13.14 -5.67 18.68
CA ASN A 263 -13.52 -5.20 20.01
C ASN A 263 -14.11 -6.30 20.90
N ASN A 264 -14.15 -7.56 20.43
CA ASN A 264 -14.69 -8.74 21.09
C ASN A 264 -16.20 -8.67 21.37
N ASP A 265 -16.97 -7.98 20.52
CA ASP A 265 -18.43 -7.89 20.65
C ASP A 265 -19.19 -9.00 19.89
N ASN A 266 -18.47 -9.93 19.27
CA ASN A 266 -18.95 -11.01 18.38
C ASN A 266 -19.56 -10.54 17.06
N LYS A 267 -19.28 -9.31 16.64
CA LYS A 267 -19.63 -8.82 15.32
C LYS A 267 -18.38 -8.53 14.51
N LYS A 268 -18.55 -8.47 13.19
CA LYS A 268 -17.46 -8.20 12.27
C LYS A 268 -17.34 -6.70 12.08
N ASP A 269 -16.16 -6.19 12.34
CA ASP A 269 -15.69 -4.87 11.97
C ASP A 269 -14.92 -4.95 10.65
N VAL A 270 -14.50 -3.79 10.15
CA VAL A 270 -13.67 -3.71 8.95
C VAL A 270 -12.53 -2.73 9.12
N VAL A 271 -11.30 -3.20 8.88
CA VAL A 271 -10.12 -2.34 8.71
C VAL A 271 -10.04 -1.93 7.25
N VAL A 272 -9.91 -0.63 6.97
CA VAL A 272 -9.78 -0.09 5.61
C VAL A 272 -8.44 0.63 5.47
N CYS A 273 -7.67 0.22 4.46
CA CYS A 273 -6.42 0.85 4.04
C CYS A 273 -6.74 2.02 3.10
N ASN A 274 -6.88 3.24 3.65
CA ASN A 274 -7.01 4.46 2.85
C ASN A 274 -5.61 4.94 2.44
N PHE A 275 -5.20 4.62 1.21
CA PHE A 275 -3.86 4.98 0.75
C PHE A 275 -3.68 6.51 0.68
N GLY A 276 -4.65 7.24 0.13
CA GLY A 276 -4.59 8.71 0.00
C GLY A 276 -3.36 9.22 -0.76
N ASN A 277 -3.08 10.52 -0.75
CA ASN A 277 -1.84 11.07 -1.32
C ASN A 277 -1.02 11.77 -0.24
N TYR A 278 -1.64 12.71 0.47
CA TYR A 278 -1.07 13.37 1.63
C TYR A 278 -1.86 13.11 2.92
N THR A 279 -3.09 12.60 2.82
CA THR A 279 -4.04 12.48 3.94
C THR A 279 -4.80 11.15 4.01
N GLY A 280 -4.19 10.08 3.49
CA GLY A 280 -4.64 8.72 3.74
C GLY A 280 -4.63 8.37 5.23
N LYS A 281 -5.17 7.21 5.57
CA LYS A 281 -5.28 6.71 6.95
C LYS A 281 -5.44 5.19 6.99
N LEU A 282 -4.99 4.59 8.08
CA LEU A 282 -5.42 3.25 8.47
C LEU A 282 -6.53 3.40 9.51
N SER A 283 -7.71 2.85 9.27
CA SER A 283 -8.85 3.00 10.18
C SER A 283 -9.70 1.75 10.19
N TRP A 284 -10.36 1.47 11.30
CA TRP A 284 -11.38 0.45 11.39
C TRP A 284 -12.75 1.04 11.72
N PHE A 285 -13.80 0.37 11.26
CA PHE A 285 -15.19 0.79 11.42
C PHE A 285 -15.96 -0.29 12.16
N GLU A 286 -16.46 0.05 13.35
CA GLU A 286 -17.27 -0.87 14.15
C GLU A 286 -18.55 -1.21 13.41
N ASP A 287 -18.89 -2.50 13.28
CA ASP A 287 -20.12 -2.96 12.61
C ASP A 287 -20.30 -2.44 11.17
N PHE A 288 -19.20 -2.10 10.49
CA PHE A 288 -19.21 -1.40 9.20
C PHE A 288 -19.99 -0.05 9.21
N ASP A 289 -20.11 0.59 10.38
CA ASP A 289 -20.77 1.90 10.52
C ASP A 289 -19.77 3.03 10.27
N LEU A 290 -20.03 3.83 9.23
CA LEU A 290 -19.23 5.01 8.87
C LEU A 290 -19.04 5.99 10.04
N ASN A 291 -20.01 6.08 10.97
CA ASN A 291 -19.96 7.01 12.09
C ASN A 291 -19.17 6.48 13.29
N LYS A 292 -18.80 5.19 13.27
CA LYS A 292 -18.00 4.53 14.30
C LYS A 292 -16.59 4.24 13.77
N GLU A 293 -15.95 5.28 13.24
CA GLU A 293 -14.58 5.19 12.77
C GLU A 293 -13.59 5.32 13.93
N HIS A 294 -12.63 4.41 13.95
CA HIS A 294 -11.48 4.41 14.84
C HIS A 294 -10.19 4.44 14.01
N VAL A 295 -9.44 5.54 14.12
CA VAL A 295 -8.21 5.73 13.34
C VAL A 295 -7.04 5.05 14.06
N LEU A 296 -6.37 4.11 13.40
CA LEU A 296 -5.14 3.48 13.87
C LEU A 296 -3.91 4.33 13.52
N SER A 297 -3.90 4.93 12.34
CA SER A 297 -2.84 5.84 11.91
C SER A 297 -3.38 6.94 10.99
N TYR A 298 -2.96 8.18 11.24
CA TYR A 298 -3.26 9.35 10.41
C TYR A 298 -2.27 9.56 9.25
N LEU A 299 -1.33 8.63 9.06
CA LEU A 299 -0.36 8.71 7.96
C LEU A 299 -0.96 8.16 6.66
N PRO A 300 -0.61 8.74 5.49
CA PRO A 300 -0.97 8.19 4.20
C PRO A 300 -0.24 6.88 3.92
N GLY A 301 -0.65 6.20 2.86
CA GLY A 301 0.04 5.04 2.32
C GLY A 301 -0.39 3.70 2.93
N ALA A 302 -1.43 3.63 3.75
CA ALA A 302 -1.97 2.34 4.18
C ALA A 302 -2.34 1.51 2.94
N ARG A 303 -1.68 0.37 2.73
CA ARG A 303 -1.76 -0.39 1.47
C ARG A 303 -2.31 -1.79 1.64
N VAL A 304 -1.82 -2.54 2.62
CA VAL A 304 -2.27 -3.92 2.92
C VAL A 304 -2.40 -4.04 4.43
N ALA A 305 -3.41 -4.77 4.89
CA ALA A 305 -3.59 -5.07 6.31
C ALA A 305 -3.97 -6.54 6.53
N TYR A 306 -3.59 -7.08 7.68
CA TYR A 306 -3.94 -8.42 8.16
C TYR A 306 -4.48 -8.32 9.59
N ILE A 307 -5.32 -9.29 9.97
CA ILE A 307 -5.79 -9.45 11.35
C ILE A 307 -5.25 -10.77 11.88
N LYS A 308 -4.41 -10.72 12.91
CA LYS A 308 -3.81 -11.90 13.55
C LYS A 308 -3.39 -11.55 14.98
N ASP A 309 -3.53 -12.48 15.91
CA ASP A 309 -2.96 -12.36 17.25
C ASP A 309 -1.43 -12.58 17.16
N MET A 310 -0.66 -11.49 17.19
CA MET A 310 0.79 -11.52 17.01
C MET A 310 1.54 -11.72 18.34
N ASN A 311 0.90 -11.46 19.48
CA ASN A 311 1.52 -11.59 20.80
C ASN A 311 0.96 -12.76 21.64
N ASN A 312 0.03 -13.54 21.08
CA ASN A 312 -0.65 -14.67 21.70
C ASN A 312 -1.43 -14.31 22.96
N ASP A 313 -1.99 -13.10 23.04
CA ASP A 313 -2.81 -12.65 24.18
C ASP A 313 -4.31 -12.98 24.04
N GLY A 314 -4.69 -13.60 22.92
CA GLY A 314 -6.05 -14.00 22.59
C GLY A 314 -6.88 -12.89 21.94
N LYS A 315 -6.30 -11.73 21.61
CA LYS A 315 -6.98 -10.64 20.91
C LYS A 315 -6.44 -10.46 19.50
N PRO A 316 -7.28 -10.05 18.54
CA PRO A 316 -6.82 -9.80 17.18
C PRO A 316 -6.06 -8.48 17.09
N ASP A 317 -4.79 -8.55 16.69
CA ASP A 317 -3.97 -7.40 16.32
C ASP A 317 -4.15 -7.06 14.83
N VAL A 318 -3.79 -5.84 14.45
CA VAL A 318 -3.77 -5.40 13.04
C VAL A 318 -2.34 -5.22 12.59
N ILE A 319 -1.93 -5.90 11.51
CA ILE A 319 -0.63 -5.72 10.87
C ILE A 319 -0.87 -4.91 9.61
N ALA A 320 -0.11 -3.85 9.36
CA ALA A 320 -0.30 -3.02 8.17
C ALA A 320 1.02 -2.62 7.51
N LEU A 321 1.02 -2.66 6.17
CA LEU A 321 2.04 -2.02 5.35
C LEU A 321 1.63 -0.58 5.06
N MET A 322 2.46 0.35 5.51
CA MET A 322 2.41 1.77 5.15
C MET A 322 3.45 2.01 4.05
N ALA A 323 3.00 2.49 2.89
CA ALA A 323 3.78 2.57 1.65
C ALA A 323 3.98 4.01 1.14
N GLN A 324 3.68 5.01 1.96
CA GLN A 324 3.88 6.41 1.62
C GLN A 324 4.33 7.19 2.86
N ALA A 325 5.13 8.23 2.66
CA ALA A 325 5.77 9.01 3.73
C ALA A 325 6.71 8.13 4.59
N PHE A 326 6.28 7.69 5.77
CA PHE A 326 7.03 6.75 6.59
C PHE A 326 6.72 5.32 6.13
N GLU A 327 7.46 4.84 5.13
CA GLU A 327 7.35 3.46 4.65
C GLU A 327 7.75 2.47 5.76
N ARG A 328 6.81 1.61 6.17
CA ARG A 328 7.00 0.66 7.27
C ARG A 328 5.99 -0.48 7.26
N VAL A 329 6.33 -1.57 7.93
CA VAL A 329 5.36 -2.52 8.47
C VAL A 329 5.16 -2.19 9.95
N SER A 330 3.91 -2.00 10.35
CA SER A 330 3.51 -1.77 11.75
C SER A 330 2.61 -2.90 12.24
N VAL A 331 2.74 -3.24 13.52
CA VAL A 331 1.79 -4.06 14.26
C VAL A 331 1.06 -3.17 15.25
N PHE A 332 -0.26 -3.14 15.18
CA PHE A 332 -1.14 -2.46 16.10
C PHE A 332 -1.67 -3.50 17.08
N TYR A 333 -1.06 -3.57 18.27
CA TYR A 333 -1.42 -4.53 19.31
C TYR A 333 -2.70 -4.13 20.01
N ASN A 334 -3.68 -5.03 20.04
CA ASN A 334 -4.98 -4.79 20.65
C ASN A 334 -4.89 -4.87 22.17
N GLN A 335 -5.07 -3.75 22.84
CA GLN A 335 -5.09 -3.67 24.31
C GLN A 335 -6.46 -4.04 24.91
N GLY A 336 -7.45 -4.30 24.06
CA GLY A 336 -8.84 -4.59 24.40
C GLY A 336 -9.76 -3.38 24.22
N ASN A 337 -11.06 -3.66 24.06
CA ASN A 337 -12.11 -2.65 23.83
C ASN A 337 -11.81 -1.71 22.65
N GLY A 338 -11.17 -2.22 21.59
CA GLY A 338 -10.84 -1.44 20.38
C GLY A 338 -9.71 -0.43 20.55
N ILE A 339 -8.92 -0.51 21.63
CA ILE A 339 -7.74 0.32 21.86
C ILE A 339 -6.51 -0.41 21.32
N PHE A 340 -5.69 0.28 20.53
CA PHE A 340 -4.51 -0.28 19.89
C PHE A 340 -3.23 0.50 20.22
N GLU A 341 -2.12 -0.20 20.38
CA GLU A 341 -0.77 0.38 20.51
C GLU A 341 0.07 0.01 19.28
N GLU A 342 0.67 1.01 18.62
CA GLU A 342 1.49 0.79 17.43
C GLU A 342 2.94 0.44 17.81
N ASP A 343 3.45 -0.65 17.24
CA ASP A 343 4.87 -0.97 17.14
C ASP A 343 5.31 -0.99 15.67
N LYS A 344 6.45 -0.35 15.38
CA LYS A 344 6.99 -0.20 14.02
C LYS A 344 8.07 -1.25 13.82
N VAL A 345 7.67 -2.41 13.31
CA VAL A 345 8.51 -3.60 13.31
C VAL A 345 9.58 -3.61 12.22
N VAL A 346 9.32 -2.96 11.07
CA VAL A 346 10.30 -2.77 9.98
C VAL A 346 10.08 -1.42 9.31
N GLU A 347 11.11 -0.63 9.09
CA GLU A 347 11.04 0.67 8.41
C GLU A 347 11.93 0.70 7.15
N PHE A 348 11.52 1.44 6.12
CA PHE A 348 12.17 1.47 4.80
C PHE A 348 12.56 2.90 4.38
N PRO A 349 13.66 3.08 3.63
CA PRO A 349 13.98 4.37 3.02
C PRO A 349 12.90 4.82 2.03
N PRO A 350 12.59 6.13 1.92
CA PRO A 350 11.44 6.69 1.18
C PRO A 350 11.47 6.55 -0.36
N VAL A 351 12.46 5.85 -0.90
CA VAL A 351 12.63 5.62 -2.36
C VAL A 351 12.63 4.15 -2.71
N TYR A 352 12.37 3.29 -1.72
CA TYR A 352 12.24 1.85 -1.92
C TYR A 352 10.93 1.51 -2.63
N GLY A 353 9.86 2.27 -2.37
CA GLY A 353 8.58 2.06 -3.01
C GLY A 353 7.96 0.73 -2.61
N VAL A 354 7.87 0.48 -1.29
CA VAL A 354 7.25 -0.76 -0.78
C VAL A 354 5.82 -0.89 -1.31
N SER A 355 5.49 -2.08 -1.83
CA SER A 355 4.32 -2.27 -2.68
C SER A 355 3.41 -3.41 -2.25
N TYR A 356 3.91 -4.38 -1.50
CA TYR A 356 3.07 -5.46 -0.97
C TYR A 356 3.74 -6.11 0.23
N LEU A 357 2.92 -6.71 1.08
CA LEU A 357 3.33 -7.50 2.23
C LEU A 357 2.60 -8.83 2.11
N ASP A 358 3.32 -9.93 2.18
CA ASP A 358 2.79 -11.27 2.45
C ASP A 358 3.19 -11.69 3.86
N LEU A 359 2.25 -12.25 4.63
CA LEU A 359 2.42 -12.60 6.06
C LEU A 359 2.27 -14.11 6.22
N VAL A 360 3.39 -14.81 6.35
CA VAL A 360 3.44 -16.28 6.25
C VAL A 360 4.60 -16.84 7.07
N ASP A 361 4.46 -18.07 7.57
CA ASP A 361 5.55 -18.82 8.20
C ASP A 361 6.35 -19.56 7.11
N ILE A 362 7.35 -18.90 6.52
CA ILE A 362 8.06 -19.44 5.34
C ILE A 362 9.11 -20.50 5.73
N ASN A 363 9.62 -20.44 6.97
CA ASN A 363 10.62 -21.38 7.48
C ASN A 363 10.01 -22.50 8.35
N LYS A 364 8.68 -22.49 8.57
CA LYS A 364 7.92 -23.47 9.35
C LYS A 364 8.32 -23.54 10.83
N ASP A 365 8.74 -22.42 11.41
CA ASP A 365 9.12 -22.36 12.82
C ASP A 365 7.95 -22.05 13.77
N GLY A 366 6.77 -21.79 13.21
CA GLY A 366 5.53 -21.48 13.93
C GLY A 366 5.26 -19.99 14.09
N PHE A 367 6.13 -19.10 13.61
CA PHE A 367 5.95 -17.65 13.68
C PHE A 367 5.68 -17.06 12.29
N SER A 368 4.87 -15.99 12.24
CA SER A 368 4.64 -15.31 10.96
C SER A 368 5.85 -14.45 10.60
N ASP A 369 6.41 -14.68 9.43
CA ASP A 369 7.44 -13.87 8.79
C ASP A 369 6.81 -12.82 7.85
N LEU A 370 7.63 -11.85 7.44
CA LEU A 370 7.22 -10.80 6.50
C LEU A 370 7.95 -10.96 5.18
N ILE A 371 7.20 -11.03 4.08
CA ILE A 371 7.76 -10.93 2.73
C ILE A 371 7.29 -9.63 2.12
N VAL A 372 8.22 -8.69 1.92
CA VAL A 372 7.89 -7.33 1.50
C VAL A 372 8.47 -7.08 0.11
N SER A 373 7.61 -6.76 -0.85
CA SER A 373 8.03 -6.29 -2.16
C SER A 373 8.26 -4.77 -2.14
N ASN A 374 9.26 -4.33 -2.89
CA ASN A 374 9.54 -2.92 -3.10
C ASN A 374 10.05 -2.69 -4.52
N GLY A 375 9.47 -1.72 -5.19
CA GLY A 375 9.76 -1.52 -6.60
C GLY A 375 8.92 -0.46 -7.27
N ASP A 376 8.03 0.22 -6.54
CA ASP A 376 7.32 1.36 -7.10
C ASP A 376 8.34 2.41 -7.54
N ASN A 377 8.31 2.66 -8.85
CA ASN A 377 9.21 3.60 -9.50
C ASN A 377 8.46 4.69 -10.25
N TRP A 378 7.15 4.77 -10.06
CA TRP A 378 6.29 5.74 -10.75
C TRP A 378 6.20 7.07 -9.99
N ASP A 379 7.36 7.55 -9.54
CA ASP A 379 7.53 8.77 -8.74
C ASP A 379 8.63 9.68 -9.33
N LEU A 380 9.12 10.65 -8.57
CA LEU A 380 10.15 11.63 -8.95
C LEU A 380 11.49 11.02 -9.38
N SER A 381 11.73 9.73 -9.10
CA SER A 381 13.00 9.04 -9.32
C SER A 381 12.86 7.75 -10.17
N PRO A 382 12.35 7.82 -11.42
CA PRO A 382 12.08 6.65 -12.26
C PRO A 382 13.37 6.07 -12.88
N ILE A 383 14.28 5.62 -12.02
CA ILE A 383 15.58 5.02 -12.37
C ILE A 383 15.66 3.59 -11.84
N GLU A 384 16.50 2.75 -12.44
CA GLU A 384 16.82 1.44 -11.89
C GLU A 384 17.52 1.60 -10.54
N LYS A 385 16.98 0.95 -9.51
CA LYS A 385 17.50 1.00 -8.15
C LYS A 385 17.95 -0.40 -7.73
N PRO A 386 19.19 -0.56 -7.25
CA PRO A 386 19.76 -1.88 -6.96
C PRO A 386 19.10 -2.59 -5.78
N TYR A 387 18.30 -1.86 -5.01
CA TYR A 387 17.58 -2.31 -3.83
C TYR A 387 16.09 -2.58 -4.11
N HIS A 388 15.62 -2.46 -5.36
CA HIS A 388 14.30 -2.93 -5.78
C HIS A 388 14.27 -4.46 -5.87
N GLY A 389 13.20 -5.05 -5.36
CA GLY A 389 13.04 -6.49 -5.26
C GLY A 389 12.01 -6.89 -4.23
N PHE A 390 12.23 -8.03 -3.60
CA PHE A 390 11.52 -8.38 -2.38
C PHE A 390 12.49 -8.89 -1.32
N ARG A 391 12.10 -8.74 -0.05
CA ARG A 391 12.86 -9.17 1.12
C ARG A 391 12.04 -10.12 1.96
N ILE A 392 12.72 -11.06 2.60
CA ILE A 392 12.14 -11.89 3.65
C ILE A 392 12.72 -11.44 4.97
N TYR A 393 11.85 -11.17 5.94
CA TYR A 393 12.20 -10.89 7.32
C TYR A 393 11.67 -11.99 8.22
N LEU A 394 12.57 -12.74 8.84
CA LEU A 394 12.20 -13.80 9.76
C LEU A 394 11.87 -13.25 11.14
N ASN A 395 10.83 -13.79 11.76
CA ASN A 395 10.39 -13.45 13.11
C ASN A 395 11.14 -14.30 14.15
N ASP A 396 11.61 -13.68 15.24
CA ASP A 396 12.27 -14.39 16.35
C ASP A 396 11.29 -14.99 17.38
N GLY A 397 9.99 -14.96 17.09
CA GLY A 397 8.90 -15.35 17.99
C GLY A 397 8.55 -14.30 19.04
N LYS A 398 9.20 -13.13 19.00
CA LYS A 398 8.89 -11.95 19.83
C LYS A 398 8.53 -10.74 18.98
N ASN A 399 8.25 -10.95 17.68
CA ASN A 399 7.99 -9.91 16.69
C ASN A 399 9.18 -8.98 16.45
N HIS A 400 10.40 -9.45 16.70
CA HIS A 400 11.58 -8.81 16.13
C HIS A 400 11.92 -9.46 14.80
N PHE A 401 11.92 -8.65 13.75
CA PHE A 401 12.09 -9.11 12.38
C PHE A 401 13.50 -8.83 11.88
N LYS A 402 14.14 -9.85 11.31
CA LYS A 402 15.49 -9.74 10.74
C LYS A 402 15.47 -10.11 9.26
N GLU A 403 15.99 -9.22 8.41
CA GLU A 403 16.19 -9.52 7.00
C GLU A 403 17.08 -10.77 6.85
N SER A 404 16.55 -11.81 6.23
CA SER A 404 17.24 -13.09 5.99
C SER A 404 17.60 -13.26 4.52
N TYR A 405 16.83 -12.64 3.63
CA TYR A 405 16.97 -12.81 2.18
C TYR A 405 16.53 -11.56 1.42
N PHE A 406 17.20 -11.28 0.30
CA PHE A 406 16.84 -10.24 -0.66
C PHE A 406 17.01 -10.78 -2.08
N TYR A 407 15.94 -10.73 -2.86
CA TYR A 407 15.96 -11.04 -4.28
C TYR A 407 15.84 -9.75 -5.10
N PRO A 408 16.88 -9.34 -5.84
CA PRO A 408 16.80 -8.15 -6.67
C PRO A 408 15.85 -8.36 -7.85
N PHE A 409 14.80 -7.55 -7.90
CA PHE A 409 13.76 -7.64 -8.91
C PHE A 409 13.21 -6.25 -9.19
N SER A 410 13.74 -5.62 -10.24
CA SER A 410 13.38 -4.23 -10.54
C SER A 410 11.89 -4.13 -10.84
N GLY A 411 11.22 -3.14 -10.25
CA GLY A 411 9.80 -2.90 -10.46
C GLY A 411 8.86 -3.85 -9.72
N CYS A 412 9.39 -4.69 -8.81
CA CYS A 412 8.62 -5.65 -8.04
C CYS A 412 7.44 -4.97 -7.32
N SER A 413 6.23 -5.38 -7.69
CA SER A 413 4.98 -4.76 -7.24
C SER A 413 4.20 -5.66 -6.29
N LYS A 414 4.29 -6.98 -6.46
CA LYS A 414 3.60 -7.95 -5.61
C LYS A 414 4.40 -9.26 -5.53
N VAL A 415 4.36 -9.87 -4.36
CA VAL A 415 4.99 -11.15 -4.01
C VAL A 415 3.96 -11.98 -3.24
N MET A 416 3.89 -13.27 -3.51
CA MET A 416 3.02 -14.20 -2.80
C MET A 416 3.71 -15.56 -2.67
N THR A 417 3.33 -16.31 -1.65
CA THR A 417 3.85 -17.65 -1.34
C THR A 417 2.81 -18.75 -1.55
N GLY A 418 3.30 -19.95 -1.87
CA GLY A 418 2.48 -21.15 -2.04
C GLY A 418 3.36 -22.38 -2.25
N ASP A 419 2.79 -23.56 -2.11
CA ASP A 419 3.44 -24.83 -2.48
C ASP A 419 3.12 -25.12 -3.94
N PHE A 420 4.04 -24.78 -4.84
CA PHE A 420 3.78 -24.82 -6.28
C PHE A 420 4.34 -26.05 -6.99
N ASP A 421 5.16 -26.85 -6.30
CA ASP A 421 5.71 -28.11 -6.81
C ASP A 421 5.30 -29.36 -6.01
N GLY A 422 4.61 -29.18 -4.88
CA GLY A 422 4.03 -30.24 -4.07
C GLY A 422 5.00 -30.89 -3.09
N ASP A 423 6.14 -30.26 -2.80
CA ASP A 423 7.11 -30.76 -1.82
C ASP A 423 6.86 -30.30 -0.38
N ASN A 424 5.77 -29.54 -0.19
CA ASN A 424 5.25 -29.04 1.07
C ASN A 424 6.12 -27.93 1.69
N ASP A 425 7.15 -27.39 1.03
CA ASP A 425 7.68 -26.07 1.37
C ASP A 425 7.08 -24.93 0.54
N LEU A 426 7.24 -23.71 1.08
CA LEU A 426 6.65 -22.54 0.49
C LEU A 426 7.64 -21.93 -0.49
N ASP A 427 7.25 -21.97 -1.76
CA ASP A 427 7.86 -21.28 -2.86
C ASP A 427 7.39 -19.82 -2.93
N ILE A 428 8.01 -19.04 -3.82
CA ILE A 428 7.66 -17.64 -4.03
C ILE A 428 7.35 -17.38 -5.50
N VAL A 429 6.27 -16.64 -5.76
CA VAL A 429 6.04 -15.97 -7.04
C VAL A 429 6.03 -14.47 -6.86
N ALA A 430 6.59 -13.75 -7.83
CA ALA A 430 6.60 -12.29 -7.82
C ALA A 430 6.36 -11.70 -9.21
N ILE A 431 5.69 -10.56 -9.24
CA ILE A 431 5.48 -9.76 -10.45
C ILE A 431 6.17 -8.42 -10.38
N SER A 432 6.55 -7.92 -11.56
CA SER A 432 7.12 -6.60 -11.75
C SER A 432 6.24 -5.75 -12.68
N PHE A 433 5.68 -4.69 -12.10
CA PHE A 433 4.81 -3.74 -12.80
C PHE A 433 5.55 -2.46 -13.21
N TYR A 434 6.54 -2.04 -12.41
CA TYR A 434 7.20 -0.75 -12.56
C TYR A 434 8.57 -0.84 -13.24
N SER A 435 8.90 -2.00 -13.82
CA SER A 435 10.14 -2.18 -14.58
C SER A 435 10.10 -1.44 -15.92
N GLN A 436 11.27 -1.30 -16.53
CA GLN A 436 11.36 -0.89 -17.91
C GLN A 436 10.75 -1.96 -18.83
N LEU A 437 9.94 -1.51 -19.77
CA LEU A 437 9.20 -2.37 -20.69
C LEU A 437 10.10 -3.14 -21.69
N ASP A 438 11.40 -2.89 -21.70
CA ASP A 438 12.38 -3.51 -22.60
C ASP A 438 12.86 -4.90 -22.14
N ARG A 439 12.49 -5.34 -20.92
CA ARG A 439 12.74 -6.70 -20.42
C ARG A 439 11.45 -7.41 -19.97
N PRO A 440 10.47 -7.59 -20.87
CA PRO A 440 9.14 -8.03 -20.48
C PRO A 440 9.09 -9.49 -20.01
N ASN A 441 10.10 -10.32 -20.33
CA ASN A 441 10.23 -11.69 -19.80
C ASN A 441 10.55 -11.74 -18.30
N GLU A 442 11.04 -10.62 -17.73
CA GLU A 442 11.36 -10.48 -16.32
C GLU A 442 10.18 -9.83 -15.56
N SER A 443 8.96 -9.83 -16.10
CA SER A 443 7.78 -9.28 -15.41
C SER A 443 7.14 -10.25 -14.41
N PHE A 444 7.56 -11.53 -14.45
CA PHE A 444 7.17 -12.59 -13.52
C PHE A 444 8.38 -13.49 -13.22
N VAL A 445 8.48 -13.94 -11.97
CA VAL A 445 9.48 -14.92 -11.55
C VAL A 445 8.87 -15.90 -10.55
N TYR A 446 9.23 -17.17 -10.69
CA TYR A 446 9.03 -18.23 -9.71
C TYR A 446 10.36 -18.54 -9.02
N LEU A 447 10.36 -18.68 -7.70
CA LEU A 447 11.51 -19.12 -6.93
C LEU A 447 11.11 -20.39 -6.18
N GLN A 448 11.68 -21.51 -6.62
CA GLN A 448 11.59 -22.77 -5.90
C GLN A 448 12.41 -22.67 -4.61
N ASN A 449 11.82 -23.03 -3.47
CA ASN A 449 12.53 -23.22 -2.20
C ASN A 449 12.96 -24.69 -2.08
N ASP A 450 14.05 -24.97 -1.36
CA ASP A 450 14.54 -26.34 -1.13
C ASP A 450 14.23 -26.84 0.29
N GLY A 451 13.24 -26.23 0.94
CA GLY A 451 12.90 -26.38 2.34
C GLY A 451 13.90 -25.75 3.32
N ASN A 452 15.03 -25.20 2.86
CA ASN A 452 16.07 -24.61 3.71
C ASN A 452 16.31 -23.12 3.40
N MET A 453 15.36 -22.46 2.75
CA MET A 453 15.45 -21.06 2.31
C MET A 453 16.56 -20.83 1.26
N ASN A 454 16.95 -21.87 0.52
CA ASN A 454 17.78 -21.70 -0.66
C ASN A 454 16.90 -21.69 -1.91
N PHE A 455 16.87 -20.56 -2.60
CA PHE A 455 15.98 -20.35 -3.72
C PHE A 455 16.64 -20.59 -5.07
N THR A 456 15.91 -21.21 -6.00
CA THR A 456 16.27 -21.28 -7.43
C THR A 456 15.20 -20.62 -8.29
N ALA A 457 15.60 -19.61 -9.07
CA ALA A 457 14.69 -18.83 -9.88
C ALA A 457 14.38 -19.49 -11.24
N SER A 458 13.16 -19.28 -11.73
CA SER A 458 12.70 -19.65 -13.06
C SER A 458 11.87 -18.54 -13.68
N HIS A 459 12.05 -18.32 -14.97
CA HIS A 459 11.31 -17.32 -15.75
C HIS A 459 10.38 -17.97 -16.76
N LEU A 460 9.22 -17.35 -16.97
CA LEU A 460 8.19 -17.81 -17.89
C LEU A 460 8.22 -16.97 -19.18
N PRO A 461 8.36 -17.56 -20.38
CA PRO A 461 8.35 -16.81 -21.63
C PRO A 461 7.08 -15.98 -21.85
N GLN A 462 5.92 -16.47 -21.40
CA GLN A 462 4.61 -15.81 -21.50
C GLN A 462 4.48 -14.60 -20.57
N ALA A 463 5.42 -14.38 -19.64
CA ALA A 463 5.42 -13.20 -18.79
C ALA A 463 5.44 -11.90 -19.61
N LYS A 464 5.98 -11.92 -20.83
CA LYS A 464 6.00 -10.75 -21.71
C LYS A 464 4.64 -10.35 -22.30
N ASP A 465 3.63 -11.20 -22.16
CA ASP A 465 2.33 -11.04 -22.82
C ASP A 465 1.36 -10.15 -22.03
N GLY A 466 1.85 -9.48 -20.99
CA GLY A 466 1.10 -8.54 -20.17
C GLY A 466 2.03 -7.65 -19.36
N LYS A 467 1.42 -6.64 -18.74
CA LYS A 467 2.08 -5.82 -17.72
C LYS A 467 1.35 -6.06 -16.41
N TRP A 468 1.86 -7.00 -15.62
CA TRP A 468 1.13 -7.58 -14.49
C TRP A 468 1.11 -6.62 -13.31
N LEU A 469 -0.09 -6.18 -12.92
CA LEU A 469 -0.32 -5.32 -11.76
C LEU A 469 -0.88 -6.10 -10.57
N THR A 470 -1.78 -7.04 -10.86
CA THR A 470 -2.48 -7.84 -9.85
C THR A 470 -2.06 -9.30 -9.95
N MET A 471 -2.08 -9.99 -8.81
CA MET A 471 -1.78 -11.41 -8.70
C MET A 471 -2.69 -12.02 -7.63
N GLU A 472 -3.23 -13.21 -7.92
CA GLU A 472 -4.09 -14.00 -7.03
C GLU A 472 -3.62 -15.46 -7.05
N ILE A 473 -3.69 -16.15 -5.91
CA ILE A 473 -3.40 -17.59 -5.78
C ILE A 473 -4.67 -18.31 -5.41
N ALA A 474 -5.04 -19.32 -6.21
CA ALA A 474 -6.23 -20.10 -5.98
C ALA A 474 -6.19 -21.44 -6.70
N ASP A 475 -6.83 -22.45 -6.14
CA ASP A 475 -7.25 -23.66 -6.87
C ASP A 475 -8.41 -23.31 -7.81
N PHE A 476 -8.10 -22.72 -8.97
CA PHE A 476 -9.09 -22.25 -9.94
C PHE A 476 -9.61 -23.40 -10.80
N ASN A 477 -8.73 -24.33 -11.16
CA ASN A 477 -9.09 -25.49 -11.95
C ASN A 477 -9.77 -26.63 -11.11
N ASN A 478 -9.77 -26.50 -9.77
CA ASN A 478 -10.33 -27.43 -8.79
C ASN A 478 -9.63 -28.81 -8.76
N ASP A 479 -8.30 -28.81 -8.90
CA ASP A 479 -7.41 -29.97 -8.79
C ASP A 479 -6.70 -30.09 -7.43
N LYS A 480 -7.00 -29.17 -6.51
CA LYS A 480 -6.42 -29.03 -5.16
C LYS A 480 -4.97 -28.57 -5.14
N LYS A 481 -4.50 -27.99 -6.23
CA LYS A 481 -3.20 -27.33 -6.31
C LYS A 481 -3.39 -25.83 -6.48
N ASP A 482 -2.44 -25.06 -5.98
CA ASP A 482 -2.49 -23.61 -6.11
C ASP A 482 -2.10 -23.19 -7.54
N ASP A 483 -3.05 -22.60 -8.26
CA ASP A 483 -2.83 -21.89 -9.53
C ASP A 483 -2.49 -20.42 -9.26
N VAL A 484 -1.77 -19.78 -10.19
CA VAL A 484 -1.41 -18.35 -10.11
C VAL A 484 -2.11 -17.59 -11.23
N LEU A 485 -2.83 -16.51 -10.89
CA LEU A 485 -3.51 -15.65 -11.85
C LEU A 485 -2.88 -14.26 -11.88
N LEU A 486 -2.44 -13.80 -13.04
CA LEU A 486 -1.81 -12.50 -13.23
C LEU A 486 -2.72 -11.56 -14.02
N GLY A 487 -3.05 -10.39 -13.47
CA GLY A 487 -3.90 -9.40 -14.12
C GLY A 487 -3.10 -8.27 -14.76
N SER A 488 -3.30 -8.08 -16.06
CA SER A 488 -2.57 -7.11 -16.88
C SER A 488 -3.19 -5.71 -16.79
N PHE A 489 -2.36 -4.69 -16.63
CA PHE A 489 -2.76 -3.29 -16.63
C PHE A 489 -1.84 -2.46 -17.54
N ILE A 490 -2.40 -1.84 -18.56
CA ILE A 490 -1.71 -0.94 -19.48
C ILE A 490 -2.40 0.42 -19.41
N TYR A 491 -1.68 1.44 -18.96
CA TYR A 491 -2.29 2.72 -18.62
C TYR A 491 -2.76 3.52 -19.84
N ASN A 492 -1.99 3.49 -20.94
CA ASN A 492 -2.28 4.26 -22.14
C ASN A 492 -1.66 3.64 -23.41
N ILE A 493 -2.05 4.19 -24.56
CA ILE A 493 -1.63 3.72 -25.89
C ILE A 493 -0.10 3.83 -26.10
N SER A 494 0.56 4.84 -25.52
CA SER A 494 2.02 4.98 -25.65
C SER A 494 2.74 3.84 -24.93
N GLU A 495 2.27 3.49 -23.74
CA GLU A 495 2.75 2.36 -22.97
C GLU A 495 2.47 1.03 -23.70
N MET A 496 1.26 0.86 -24.22
CA MET A 496 0.89 -0.31 -25.01
C MET A 496 1.80 -0.49 -26.23
N GLY A 497 2.13 0.59 -26.94
CA GLY A 497 3.02 0.54 -28.10
C GLY A 497 4.45 0.10 -27.75
N LYS A 498 4.98 0.58 -26.60
CA LYS A 498 6.29 0.16 -26.09
C LYS A 498 6.29 -1.31 -25.65
N ALA A 499 5.25 -1.73 -24.92
CA ALA A 499 5.07 -3.12 -24.53
C ALA A 499 4.98 -4.02 -25.76
N ALA A 500 4.20 -3.62 -26.77
CA ALA A 500 4.02 -4.39 -28.00
C ALA A 500 5.32 -4.56 -28.80
N THR A 501 6.11 -3.48 -28.88
CA THR A 501 7.42 -3.51 -29.54
C THR A 501 8.36 -4.49 -28.85
N SER A 502 8.34 -4.53 -27.52
CA SER A 502 9.25 -5.36 -26.72
C SER A 502 8.80 -6.82 -26.65
N ALA A 503 7.49 -7.08 -26.57
CA ALA A 503 6.90 -8.42 -26.56
C ALA A 503 6.92 -9.10 -27.94
N GLY A 504 6.93 -8.30 -29.02
CA GLY A 504 6.88 -8.75 -30.41
C GLY A 504 5.47 -9.03 -30.93
N HIS A 505 4.43 -8.59 -30.22
CA HIS A 505 3.01 -8.73 -30.60
C HIS A 505 2.17 -7.64 -29.93
N ALA A 506 0.92 -7.46 -30.35
CA ALA A 506 0.05 -6.36 -29.89
C ALA A 506 -1.20 -6.82 -29.14
N ASN A 507 -1.33 -8.12 -28.86
CA ASN A 507 -2.51 -8.68 -28.21
C ASN A 507 -2.17 -9.03 -26.76
N PHE A 508 -2.71 -8.26 -25.82
CA PHE A 508 -2.51 -8.47 -24.39
C PHE A 508 -3.81 -8.97 -23.77
N SER A 509 -3.78 -10.16 -23.19
CA SER A 509 -4.93 -10.70 -22.45
C SER A 509 -5.10 -9.99 -21.11
N GLN A 510 -6.32 -9.99 -20.58
CA GLN A 510 -6.61 -9.42 -19.26
C GLN A 510 -5.93 -10.23 -18.17
N VAL A 511 -5.98 -11.57 -18.26
CA VAL A 511 -5.42 -12.45 -17.23
C VAL A 511 -4.58 -13.57 -17.86
N LEU A 512 -3.43 -13.84 -17.27
CA LEU A 512 -2.63 -15.04 -17.50
C LEU A 512 -2.85 -16.00 -16.33
N LEU A 513 -3.44 -17.15 -16.61
CA LEU A 513 -3.62 -18.25 -15.66
C LEU A 513 -2.43 -19.21 -15.78
N LEU A 514 -1.80 -19.52 -14.66
CA LEU A 514 -0.68 -20.43 -14.53
C LEU A 514 -1.13 -21.62 -13.68
N THR A 515 -1.46 -22.72 -14.34
CA THR A 515 -1.88 -23.95 -13.64
C THR A 515 -0.69 -24.88 -13.44
N GLN A 516 -0.62 -25.59 -12.31
CA GLN A 516 0.46 -26.54 -12.09
C GLN A 516 0.42 -27.67 -13.14
N LYS A 517 1.60 -28.11 -13.60
CA LYS A 517 1.75 -29.25 -14.51
C LYS A 517 1.23 -30.53 -13.86
N LYS A 518 0.68 -31.40 -14.71
CA LYS A 518 0.16 -32.71 -14.30
C LYS A 518 1.27 -33.72 -14.02
#